data_AF-B7QAD6-F1
#
_entry.id   AF-B7QAD6-F1
#
_cell.length_a   1.000
_cell.length_b   1.000
_cell.length_c   1.000
_cell.angle_alpha   90.00
_cell.angle_beta   90.00
_cell.angle_gamma   90.00
#
_symmetry.space_group_name_H-M   'P 1'
#
loop_
_entity.id
_entity.type
_entity.pdbx_description
1 polymer ?
#
loop_
_entity_poly.entity_id
_entity_poly.type
_entity_poly.pdbx_seq_one_letter_code
_entity_poly.pdbx_strand_id
1 'polypeptide(L)'
;MKSIATLLLDSILKAPMDARKALSQNIVVMGGTSMMPGFKHRLAVELKQLVRDPTYARKMNLSSFLFHSPPCKENYTAWLGASIYGATDAVHSQCITRDQFQQNGCHIPDWSDQAWHAASGKSV
;
A
#
# COMPACT_ATOMS: atom_id res chain seq x y z
N MET A 1 19.61 -11.63 3.65
CA MET A 1 18.24 -12.09 4.00
C MET A 1 17.35 -10.86 4.11
N LYS A 2 16.14 -10.86 3.54
CA LYS A 2 15.23 -9.71 3.62
C LYS A 2 14.33 -9.84 4.86
N SER A 3 14.35 -8.84 5.74
CA SER A 3 13.39 -8.71 6.84
C SER A 3 12.23 -7.80 6.42
N ILE A 4 11.16 -7.72 7.22
CA ILE A 4 10.07 -6.77 6.99
C ILE A 4 10.58 -5.33 7.00
N ALA A 5 11.53 -5.02 7.89
CA ALA A 5 12.10 -3.68 7.99
C ALA A 5 12.95 -3.32 6.77
N THR A 6 13.82 -4.23 6.30
CA THR A 6 14.61 -3.97 5.08
C THR A 6 13.73 -3.90 3.84
N LEU A 7 12.67 -4.73 3.77
CA LEU A 7 11.69 -4.66 2.69
C LEU A 7 10.97 -3.31 2.63
N LEU A 8 10.61 -2.74 3.78
CA LEU A 8 9.98 -1.43 3.87
C LEU A 8 10.93 -0.33 3.38
N LEU A 9 12.19 -0.32 3.87
CA LEU A 9 13.19 0.66 3.45
C LEU A 9 13.51 0.56 1.96
N ASP A 10 13.70 -0.65 1.45
CA ASP A 10 13.95 -0.89 0.03
C ASP A 10 12.78 -0.40 -0.85
N SER A 11 11.54 -0.55 -0.37
CA SER A 11 10.34 -0.09 -1.08
C SER A 11 10.28 1.43 -1.13
N ILE A 12 10.59 2.13 -0.03
CA ILE A 12 10.68 3.60 -0.02
C ILE A 12 11.84 4.08 -0.91
N LEU A 13 12.97 3.38 -0.93
CA LEU A 13 14.10 3.73 -1.81
C LEU A 13 13.76 3.61 -3.31
N LYS A 14 12.91 2.66 -3.69
CA LYS A 14 12.43 2.53 -5.08
C LYS A 14 11.49 3.65 -5.50
N ALA A 15 10.85 4.33 -4.55
CA ALA A 15 10.01 5.48 -4.86
C ALA A 15 10.84 6.70 -5.32
N PRO A 16 10.23 7.61 -6.09
CA PRO A 16 10.80 8.92 -6.41
C PRO A 16 11.26 9.69 -5.16
N MET A 17 12.36 10.44 -5.27
CA MET A 17 13.04 11.06 -4.12
C MET A 17 12.14 12.02 -3.32
N ASP A 18 11.31 12.78 -4.01
CA ASP A 18 10.31 13.70 -3.49
C ASP A 18 9.21 12.99 -2.67
N ALA A 19 8.79 11.80 -3.07
CA ALA A 19 7.78 11.02 -2.36
C ALA A 19 8.30 10.35 -1.08
N ARG A 20 9.61 10.07 -0.97
CA ARG A 20 10.17 9.23 0.11
C ARG A 20 9.88 9.75 1.51
N LYS A 21 9.97 11.06 1.71
CA LYS A 21 9.68 11.70 3.01
C LYS A 21 8.21 11.51 3.38
N ALA A 22 7.30 11.76 2.44
CA ALA A 22 5.87 11.59 2.67
C ALA A 22 5.53 10.13 3.00
N LEU A 23 6.11 9.17 2.27
CA LEU A 23 5.90 7.73 2.52
C LEU A 23 6.43 7.32 3.90
N SER A 24 7.58 7.83 4.33
CA SER A 24 8.13 7.49 5.65
C SER A 24 7.32 8.08 6.82
N GLN A 25 6.64 9.21 6.61
CA GLN A 25 5.75 9.82 7.60
C GLN A 25 4.33 9.23 7.59
N ASN A 26 4.00 8.36 6.64
CA ASN A 26 2.64 7.86 6.48
C ASN A 26 2.62 6.34 6.36
N ILE A 27 3.13 5.66 7.40
CA ILE A 27 3.15 4.19 7.43
C ILE A 27 1.90 3.68 8.14
N VAL A 28 1.14 2.84 7.45
CA VAL A 28 0.04 2.07 8.02
C VAL A 28 0.45 0.61 8.06
N VAL A 29 0.34 -0.01 9.24
CA VAL A 29 0.61 -1.44 9.43
C VAL A 29 -0.73 -2.14 9.66
N MET A 30 -1.05 -3.09 8.79
CA MET A 30 -2.29 -3.85 8.83
C MET A 30 -2.04 -5.35 8.62
N GLY A 31 -3.07 -6.18 8.78
CA GLY A 31 -3.03 -7.64 8.68
C GLY A 31 -2.90 -8.35 10.03
N GLY A 32 -3.28 -9.63 10.09
CA GLY A 32 -3.35 -10.38 11.36
C GLY A 32 -2.03 -10.46 12.13
N THR A 33 -0.91 -10.69 11.44
CA THR A 33 0.43 -10.76 12.06
C THR A 33 0.85 -9.46 12.73
N SER A 34 0.36 -8.31 12.26
CA SER A 34 0.71 -7.01 12.86
C SER A 34 0.10 -6.80 14.25
N MET A 35 -0.90 -7.61 14.62
CA MET A 35 -1.55 -7.57 15.93
C MET A 35 -0.75 -8.31 17.01
N MET A 36 0.37 -8.96 16.67
CA MET A 36 1.24 -9.58 17.68
C MET A 36 1.72 -8.52 18.68
N PRO A 37 1.65 -8.79 20.01
CA PRO A 37 2.10 -7.85 21.02
C PRO A 37 3.54 -7.39 20.77
N GLY A 38 3.76 -6.07 20.78
CA GLY A 38 5.09 -5.48 20.59
C GLY A 38 5.60 -5.43 19.13
N PHE A 39 4.86 -5.95 18.15
CA PHE A 39 5.29 -5.96 16.75
C PHE A 39 5.64 -4.56 16.21
N LYS A 40 4.73 -3.59 16.35
CA LYS A 40 4.95 -2.22 15.87
C LYS A 40 6.14 -1.54 16.53
N HIS A 41 6.31 -1.76 17.84
CA HIS A 41 7.46 -1.23 18.59
C HIS A 41 8.77 -1.81 18.07
N ARG A 42 8.85 -3.14 17.92
CA ARG A 42 10.03 -3.83 17.37
C ARG A 42 10.37 -3.32 15.97
N LEU A 43 9.36 -3.19 15.11
CA LEU A 43 9.54 -2.68 13.75
C LEU A 43 10.09 -1.24 13.76
N ALA A 44 9.55 -0.35 14.60
CA ALA A 44 10.02 1.03 14.71
C ALA A 44 11.48 1.11 15.19
N VAL A 45 11.88 0.27 16.14
CA VAL A 45 13.28 0.19 16.61
C VAL A 45 14.20 -0.30 15.49
N GLU A 46 13.81 -1.35 14.77
CA GLU A 46 14.61 -1.93 13.68
C GLU A 46 14.80 -0.92 12.53
N LEU A 47 13.75 -0.18 12.14
CA LEU A 47 13.85 0.88 11.13
C LEU A 47 14.80 2.01 11.54
N LYS A 48 14.73 2.45 12.80
CA LYS A 48 15.62 3.49 13.34
C LYS A 48 17.09 3.06 13.34
N GLN A 49 17.35 1.78 13.60
CA GLN A 49 18.70 1.21 13.55
C GLN A 49 19.19 1.11 12.10
N LEU A 50 18.38 0.53 11.21
CA LEU A 50 18.75 0.30 9.81
C LEU A 50 18.98 1.58 9.02
N VAL A 51 18.23 2.65 9.27
CA VAL A 51 18.48 3.94 8.57
C VAL A 51 19.86 4.52 8.88
N ARG A 52 20.41 4.23 10.06
CA ARG A 52 21.76 4.66 10.44
C ARG A 52 22.85 3.79 9.83
N ASP A 53 22.50 2.62 9.29
CA ASP A 53 23.44 1.75 8.62
C ASP A 53 24.01 2.45 7.36
N PRO A 54 25.33 2.38 7.09
CA PRO A 54 25.96 3.00 5.92
C PRO A 54 25.33 2.63 4.56
N THR A 55 24.64 1.48 4.51
CA THR A 55 23.91 0.99 3.33
C THR A 55 22.71 1.87 3.00
N TYR A 56 21.99 2.34 4.01
CA TYR A 56 20.77 3.16 3.87
C TYR A 56 21.06 4.65 4.07
N ALA A 57 21.90 5.02 5.03
CA ALA A 57 22.21 6.42 5.37
C ALA A 57 22.67 7.25 4.17
N ARG A 58 23.46 6.64 3.26
CA ARG A 58 23.93 7.32 2.02
C ARG A 58 22.87 7.47 0.95
N LYS A 59 21.85 6.60 0.94
CA LYS A 59 20.80 6.55 -0.09
C LYS A 59 19.52 7.26 0.34
N MET A 60 19.36 7.48 1.63
CA MET A 60 18.11 7.84 2.26
C MET A 60 18.37 8.87 3.37
N ASN A 61 18.03 10.13 3.11
CA ASN A 61 18.09 11.18 4.13
C ASN A 61 16.75 11.26 4.89
N LEU A 62 16.38 10.19 5.57
CA LEU A 62 15.14 10.13 6.36
C LEU A 62 15.46 10.26 7.85
N SER A 63 14.72 11.14 8.53
CA SER A 63 14.92 11.44 9.96
C SER A 63 13.89 10.79 10.88
N SER A 64 12.71 10.42 10.36
CA SER A 64 11.58 9.93 11.15
C SER A 64 10.73 8.93 10.38
N PHE A 65 10.14 8.00 11.14
CA PHE A 65 9.11 7.07 10.70
C PHE A 65 7.88 7.26 11.57
N LEU A 66 6.76 7.62 10.97
CA LEU A 66 5.50 7.82 11.68
C LEU A 66 4.51 6.73 11.28
N PHE A 67 3.94 6.10 12.31
CA PHE A 67 2.98 5.04 12.18
C PHE A 67 1.60 5.56 12.52
N HIS A 68 0.64 5.39 11.61
CA HIS A 68 -0.75 5.77 11.81
C HIS A 68 -1.59 4.53 12.14
N SER A 69 -2.45 4.67 13.14
CA SER A 69 -3.40 3.63 13.50
C SER A 69 -4.68 3.79 12.68
N PRO A 70 -5.16 2.72 12.03
CA PRO A 70 -6.48 2.75 11.40
C PRO A 70 -7.59 2.88 12.45
N PRO A 71 -8.82 3.28 12.07
CA PRO A 71 -9.95 3.43 12.99
C PRO A 71 -10.50 2.09 13.51
N CYS A 72 -9.90 0.97 13.12
CA CYS A 72 -10.36 -0.37 13.41
C CYS A 72 -9.18 -1.31 13.69
N LYS A 73 -9.44 -2.58 14.02
CA LYS A 73 -8.34 -3.55 14.19
C LYS A 73 -7.67 -3.82 12.85
N GLU A 74 -6.36 -4.07 12.93
CA GLU A 74 -5.46 -4.20 11.80
C GLU A 74 -5.83 -5.38 10.88
N ASN A 75 -6.40 -6.46 11.43
CA ASN A 75 -6.76 -7.65 10.67
C ASN A 75 -7.88 -7.43 9.65
N TYR A 76 -8.80 -6.48 9.89
CA TYR A 76 -9.92 -6.21 8.97
C TYR A 76 -9.88 -4.79 8.39
N THR A 77 -8.78 -4.05 8.54
CA THR A 77 -8.64 -2.69 7.99
C THR A 77 -8.84 -2.64 6.47
N ALA A 78 -8.31 -3.61 5.71
CA ALA A 78 -8.54 -3.69 4.28
C ALA A 78 -10.02 -3.88 3.95
N TRP A 79 -10.70 -4.76 4.68
CA TRP A 79 -12.12 -5.04 4.48
C TRP A 79 -12.96 -3.80 4.76
N LEU A 80 -12.68 -3.08 5.86
CA LEU A 80 -13.35 -1.81 6.15
C LEU A 80 -13.12 -0.78 5.04
N GLY A 81 -11.88 -0.66 4.52
CA GLY A 81 -11.57 0.23 3.40
C GLY A 81 -12.37 -0.11 2.14
N ALA A 82 -12.49 -1.39 1.80
CA ALA A 82 -13.29 -1.85 0.67
C ALA A 82 -14.79 -1.60 0.89
N SER A 83 -15.31 -1.80 2.10
CA SER A 83 -16.71 -1.50 2.45
C SER A 83 -17.02 0.00 2.33
N ILE A 84 -16.11 0.87 2.78
CA ILE A 84 -16.25 2.33 2.62
C ILE A 84 -16.20 2.70 1.13
N TYR A 85 -15.22 2.19 0.39
CA TYR A 85 -15.13 2.41 -1.06
C TYR A 85 -16.41 1.94 -1.78
N GLY A 86 -16.91 0.76 -1.40
CA GLY A 86 -18.18 0.16 -1.83
C GLY A 86 -19.40 1.07 -1.71
N ALA A 87 -19.39 1.95 -0.71
CA ALA A 87 -20.47 2.90 -0.42
C ALA A 87 -20.30 4.25 -1.11
N THR A 88 -19.23 4.46 -1.89
CA THR A 88 -18.99 5.69 -2.67
C THR A 88 -19.36 5.51 -4.14
N ASP A 89 -19.63 6.62 -4.83
CA ASP A 89 -19.90 6.62 -6.28
C ASP A 89 -18.69 6.18 -7.13
N ALA A 90 -17.49 6.12 -6.53
CA ALA A 90 -16.29 5.65 -7.20
C ALA A 90 -16.45 4.22 -7.74
N VAL A 91 -17.25 3.38 -7.07
CA VAL A 91 -17.56 2.02 -7.53
C VAL A 91 -18.25 2.04 -8.87
N HIS A 92 -19.24 2.91 -9.07
CA HIS A 92 -19.92 3.03 -10.36
C HIS A 92 -18.97 3.48 -11.48
N SER A 93 -17.95 4.26 -11.13
CA SER A 93 -16.91 4.69 -12.09
C SER A 93 -15.89 3.58 -12.41
N GLN A 94 -15.56 2.70 -11.46
CA GLN A 94 -14.49 1.72 -11.60
C GLN A 94 -14.94 0.26 -11.71
N CYS A 95 -16.24 -0.04 -11.59
CA CYS A 95 -16.73 -1.40 -11.73
C CYS A 95 -16.93 -1.79 -13.20
N ILE A 96 -16.90 -3.10 -13.45
CA ILE A 96 -17.26 -3.71 -14.72
C ILE A 96 -18.64 -4.33 -14.55
N THR A 97 -19.59 -3.93 -15.38
CA THR A 97 -20.94 -4.52 -15.40
C THR A 97 -20.91 -5.90 -16.03
N ARG A 98 -21.95 -6.71 -15.78
CA ARG A 98 -22.12 -8.01 -16.42
C ARG A 98 -22.03 -7.91 -17.94
N ASP A 99 -22.68 -6.90 -18.53
CA ASP A 99 -22.76 -6.77 -19.98
C ASP A 99 -21.39 -6.36 -20.56
N GLN A 100 -20.64 -5.49 -19.87
CA GLN A 100 -19.25 -5.15 -20.23
C GLN A 100 -18.33 -6.38 -20.16
N PHE A 101 -18.48 -7.22 -19.12
CA PHE A 101 -17.73 -8.46 -18.99
C PHE A 101 -18.01 -9.44 -20.13
N GLN A 102 -19.28 -9.60 -20.52
CA GLN A 102 -19.67 -10.45 -21.65
C GLN A 102 -19.13 -9.93 -22.99
N GLN A 103 -19.16 -8.61 -23.21
CA GLN A 103 -18.59 -7.97 -24.40
C GLN A 103 -17.08 -8.13 -24.47
N ASN A 104 -16.39 -8.15 -23.33
CA ASN A 104 -14.95 -8.40 -23.23
C ASN A 104 -14.58 -9.89 -23.22
N GLY A 105 -15.41 -10.76 -23.81
CA GLY A 105 -15.13 -12.19 -23.90
C GLY A 105 -15.09 -12.93 -22.56
N CYS A 106 -15.86 -12.46 -21.57
CA CYS A 106 -15.86 -12.99 -20.20
C CYS A 106 -14.47 -12.90 -19.53
N HIS A 107 -13.76 -11.79 -19.80
CA HIS A 107 -12.48 -11.49 -19.17
C HIS A 107 -12.56 -10.23 -18.31
N ILE A 108 -12.00 -10.29 -17.11
CA ILE A 108 -11.77 -9.10 -16.27
C ILE A 108 -10.34 -8.64 -16.55
N PRO A 109 -10.13 -7.46 -17.16
CA PRO A 109 -8.80 -6.96 -17.41
C PRO A 109 -8.08 -6.72 -16.09
N ASP A 110 -6.81 -7.09 -16.06
CA ASP A 110 -5.94 -6.83 -14.92
C ASP A 110 -4.87 -5.78 -15.28
N TRP A 111 -3.96 -5.56 -14.35
CA TRP A 111 -2.85 -4.62 -14.53
C TRP A 111 -1.83 -5.09 -15.60
N SER A 112 -1.78 -6.39 -15.88
CA SER A 112 -0.87 -7.03 -16.83
C SER A 112 -1.29 -6.74 -18.26
N ASP A 113 -2.60 -6.75 -18.51
CA ASP A 113 -3.19 -6.55 -19.82
C ASP A 113 -3.25 -5.07 -20.22
N GLN A 114 -3.08 -4.15 -19.27
CA GLN A 114 -3.24 -2.70 -19.42
C GLN A 114 -4.58 -2.26 -20.05
N ALA A 115 -5.52 -3.19 -20.21
CA ALA A 115 -6.79 -3.00 -20.89
C ALA A 115 -7.88 -2.42 -19.96
N TRP A 116 -7.56 -2.20 -18.68
CA TRP A 116 -8.51 -1.67 -17.69
C TRP A 116 -9.15 -0.34 -18.12
N HIS A 117 -8.35 0.58 -18.69
CA HIS A 117 -8.85 1.86 -19.18
C HIS A 117 -9.70 1.72 -20.45
N ALA A 118 -9.39 0.76 -21.32
CA ALA A 118 -10.16 0.50 -22.53
C ALA A 118 -11.52 -0.17 -22.21
N ALA A 119 -11.53 -1.11 -21.26
CA ALA A 119 -12.72 -1.88 -20.89
C ALA A 119 -13.69 -1.12 -19.97
N SER A 120 -13.20 -0.19 -19.16
CA SER A 120 -14.06 0.64 -18.29
C SER A 120 -14.83 1.72 -19.06
N GLY A 121 -14.53 1.92 -20.36
CA GLY A 121 -15.23 2.84 -21.26
C GLY A 121 -15.13 4.32 -20.85
N LYS A 122 -14.19 4.67 -19.98
CA LYS A 122 -14.12 5.99 -19.34
C LYS A 122 -12.79 6.65 -19.70
N SER A 123 -12.84 7.55 -20.67
CA SER A 123 -11.75 8.51 -20.94
C SER A 123 -11.58 9.42 -19.72
N VAL A 124 -10.34 9.70 -19.35
CA VAL A 124 -9.97 10.73 -18.38
C VAL A 124 -10.27 12.11 -18.96
#